data_AF-A0A1Y4WHQ2-F1
#
_entry.id   AF-A0A1Y4WHQ2-F1
#
_cell.length_a   1.000
_cell.length_b   1.000
_cell.length_c   1.000
_cell.angle_alpha   90.00
_cell.angle_beta   90.00
_cell.angle_gamma   90.00
#
_symmetry.space_group_name_H-M   'P 1'
#
loop_
_entity.id
_entity.type
_entity.pdbx_description
1 polymer ?
#
loop_
_entity_poly.entity_id
_entity_poly.type
_entity_poly.pdbx_seq_one_letter_code
_entity_poly.pdbx_strand_id
1 'polypeptide(L)'
;MGYQESLFYIKPQRHFDKMVRAYEKAEYAGYYEVAGAKPRSVIMLKQPVGELPAGTRLLWICGERSFHSPAGVFGGQLHTGGKIEVIPVEKLFDGPEDPRLFNIDLDTAQTTENDYLKRYSADHYAYRIKYDRER
;
A
#
# COMPACT_ATOMS: atom_id res chain seq x y z
N MET A 1 -5.35 21.88 6.35
CA MET A 1 -6.13 20.69 5.98
C MET A 1 -5.16 19.52 6.03
N GLY A 2 -5.34 18.58 6.96
CA GLY A 2 -4.36 17.52 7.21
C GLY A 2 -4.41 16.45 6.13
N TYR A 3 -3.44 16.47 5.22
CA TYR A 3 -3.11 15.31 4.40
C TYR A 3 -2.66 14.21 5.36
N GLN A 4 -3.28 13.04 5.28
CA GLN A 4 -2.94 11.93 6.17
C GLN A 4 -2.62 10.70 5.33
N GLU A 5 -1.42 10.17 5.55
CA GLU A 5 -0.93 8.98 4.88
C GLU A 5 -1.09 7.77 5.79
N SER A 6 -1.43 6.63 5.20
CA SER A 6 -1.63 5.40 5.97
C SER A 6 -1.14 4.16 5.25
N LEU A 7 -0.70 3.19 6.03
CA LEU A 7 -0.21 1.89 5.61
C LEU A 7 -1.24 0.85 6.00
N PHE A 8 -1.74 0.14 5.00
CA PHE A 8 -2.69 -0.94 5.22
C PHE A 8 -1.92 -2.25 5.34
N TYR A 9 -2.06 -2.89 6.48
CA TYR A 9 -1.41 -4.14 6.83
C TYR A 9 -2.44 -5.25 7.01
N ILE A 10 -2.40 -6.28 6.17
CA ILE A 10 -3.32 -7.41 6.25
C ILE A 10 -2.69 -8.64 6.89
N LYS A 11 -3.39 -9.23 7.87
CA LYS A 11 -3.04 -10.50 8.51
C LYS A 11 -4.06 -11.58 8.13
N PRO A 12 -3.64 -12.79 7.74
CA PRO A 12 -2.26 -13.16 7.37
C PRO A 12 -1.81 -12.55 6.03
N GLN A 13 -0.50 -12.35 5.88
CA GLN A 13 0.14 -11.71 4.71
C GLN A 13 -0.12 -12.44 3.37
N ARG A 14 -0.52 -13.72 3.39
CA ARG A 14 -1.01 -14.44 2.20
C ARG A 14 -2.26 -13.82 1.57
N HIS A 15 -2.97 -12.95 2.28
CA HIS A 15 -4.12 -12.21 1.74
C HIS A 15 -3.74 -10.87 1.10
N PHE A 16 -2.47 -10.47 1.11
CA PHE A 16 -2.03 -9.21 0.52
C PHE A 16 -2.43 -9.08 -0.96
N ASP A 17 -2.25 -10.15 -1.74
CA ASP A 17 -2.64 -10.17 -3.15
C ASP A 17 -4.14 -9.92 -3.36
N LYS A 18 -5.00 -10.22 -2.36
CA LYS A 18 -6.43 -9.90 -2.44
C LYS A 18 -6.69 -8.39 -2.33
N MET A 19 -5.91 -7.67 -1.52
CA MET A 19 -5.98 -6.20 -1.47
C MET A 19 -5.56 -5.58 -2.80
N VAL A 20 -4.46 -6.07 -3.39
CA VAL A 20 -4.00 -5.56 -4.69
C VAL A 20 -5.05 -5.80 -5.78
N ARG A 21 -5.71 -6.95 -5.79
CA ARG A 21 -6.83 -7.19 -6.72
C ARG A 21 -8.05 -6.34 -6.46
N ALA A 22 -8.37 -6.07 -5.21
CA ALA A 22 -9.48 -5.19 -4.87
C ALA A 22 -9.20 -3.77 -5.36
N TYR A 23 -7.94 -3.33 -5.24
CA TYR A 23 -7.46 -2.09 -5.84
C TYR A 23 -7.64 -2.10 -7.36
N GLU A 24 -7.15 -3.11 -8.08
CA GLU A 24 -7.31 -3.19 -9.55
C GLU A 24 -8.78 -3.16 -9.99
N LYS A 25 -9.66 -3.88 -9.27
CA LYS A 25 -11.10 -3.86 -9.55
C LYS A 25 -11.72 -2.49 -9.34
N ALA A 26 -11.31 -1.79 -8.27
CA ALA A 26 -11.79 -0.45 -7.98
C ALA A 26 -11.29 0.54 -9.05
N GLU A 27 -10.02 0.46 -9.44
CA GLU A 27 -9.44 1.27 -10.53
C GLU A 27 -10.17 1.02 -11.86
N TYR A 28 -10.35 -0.25 -12.25
CA TYR A 28 -11.06 -0.60 -13.48
C TYR A 28 -12.51 -0.10 -13.51
N ALA A 29 -13.16 -0.01 -12.35
CA ALA A 29 -14.51 0.53 -12.21
C ALA A 29 -14.56 2.08 -12.19
N GLY A 30 -13.42 2.76 -12.37
CA GLY A 30 -13.33 4.22 -12.30
C GLY A 30 -13.51 4.79 -10.88
N TYR A 31 -13.44 3.96 -9.84
CA TYR A 31 -13.74 4.37 -8.46
C TYR A 31 -12.85 5.54 -8.02
N TYR A 32 -11.57 5.49 -8.35
CA TYR A 32 -10.60 6.48 -7.90
C TYR A 32 -10.66 7.83 -8.63
N GLU A 33 -11.35 7.90 -9.78
CA GLU A 33 -11.59 9.16 -10.50
C GLU A 33 -12.49 10.11 -9.70
N VAL A 34 -13.40 9.54 -8.89
CA VAL A 34 -14.38 10.29 -8.08
C VAL A 34 -14.10 10.24 -6.59
N ALA A 35 -13.34 9.24 -6.12
CA ALA A 35 -13.15 9.03 -4.68
C ALA A 35 -12.15 10.01 -4.05
N GLY A 36 -11.24 10.62 -4.84
CA GLY A 36 -10.31 11.63 -4.33
C GLY A 36 -9.08 11.08 -3.58
N ALA A 37 -8.87 9.76 -3.58
CA ALA A 37 -7.62 9.14 -3.17
C ALA A 37 -7.45 7.76 -3.79
N LYS A 38 -6.20 7.34 -3.96
CA LYS A 38 -5.82 6.08 -4.63
C LYS A 38 -4.67 5.42 -3.86
N PRO A 39 -4.62 4.08 -3.78
CA PRO A 39 -3.41 3.39 -3.37
C PRO A 39 -2.21 3.83 -4.21
N ARG A 40 -1.16 4.30 -3.54
CA ARG A 40 -0.01 4.92 -4.21
C ARG A 40 1.11 3.93 -4.44
N SER A 41 1.42 3.15 -3.40
CA SER A 41 2.60 2.30 -3.40
C SER A 41 2.37 0.99 -2.65
N VAL A 42 3.10 -0.04 -3.05
CA VAL A 42 3.30 -1.24 -2.24
C VAL A 42 4.71 -1.18 -1.67
N ILE A 43 4.81 -1.24 -0.34
CA ILE A 43 6.08 -1.34 0.38
C ILE A 43 6.30 -2.79 0.80
N MET A 44 7.51 -3.27 0.56
CA MET A 44 8.01 -4.52 1.12
C MET A 44 9.17 -4.21 2.04
N LEU A 45 9.04 -4.57 3.31
CA LEU A 45 10.10 -4.38 4.29
C LEU A 45 11.24 -5.37 4.05
N LYS A 46 12.48 -4.88 3.96
CA LYS A 46 13.70 -5.71 3.95
C LYS A 46 14.21 -5.97 5.36
N GLN A 47 13.94 -5.05 6.28
CA GLN A 47 14.28 -5.12 7.70
C GLN A 47 13.02 -4.96 8.55
N PRO A 48 13.00 -5.46 9.80
CA PRO A 48 11.88 -5.24 10.70
C PRO A 48 11.69 -3.75 11.02
N VAL A 49 10.43 -3.31 11.15
CA VAL A 49 10.05 -1.94 11.51
C VAL A 49 8.98 -1.99 12.59
N GLY A 50 9.31 -1.53 13.80
CA GLY A 50 8.44 -1.71 14.98
C GLY A 50 8.18 -3.20 15.22
N GLU A 51 6.90 -3.59 15.28
CA GLU A 51 6.47 -4.99 15.43
C GLU A 51 6.35 -5.75 14.09
N LEU A 52 6.56 -5.08 12.95
CA LEU A 52 6.41 -5.68 11.64
C LEU A 52 7.70 -6.41 11.23
N PRO A 53 7.66 -7.72 10.93
CA PRO A 53 8.84 -8.45 10.52
C PRO A 53 9.29 -8.09 9.09
N ALA A 54 10.55 -8.38 8.78
CA ALA A 54 11.05 -8.35 7.41
C ALA A 54 10.22 -9.24 6.47
N GLY A 55 10.09 -8.85 5.21
CA GLY A 55 9.21 -9.47 4.22
C GLY A 55 7.74 -9.03 4.30
N THR A 56 7.37 -8.23 5.31
CA THR A 56 6.02 -7.66 5.41
C THR A 56 5.72 -6.75 4.22
N ARG A 57 4.54 -6.94 3.63
CA ARG A 57 3.98 -6.11 2.56
C ARG A 57 2.89 -5.20 3.13
N LEU A 58 2.99 -3.92 2.76
CA LEU A 58 2.09 -2.85 3.16
C LEU A 58 1.61 -2.12 1.91
N LEU A 59 0.34 -1.69 1.93
CA LEU A 59 -0.21 -0.82 0.89
C LEU A 59 -0.25 0.61 1.42
N TRP A 60 0.51 1.51 0.79
CA TRP A 60 0.59 2.93 1.13
C TRP A 60 -0.50 3.72 0.43
N ILE A 61 -1.34 4.38 1.21
CA ILE A 61 -2.49 5.17 0.77
C ILE A 61 -2.24 6.64 1.12
N CYS A 62 -2.37 7.52 0.13
CA CYS A 62 -2.36 8.98 0.32
C CYS A 62 -3.76 9.49 -0.04
N GLY A 63 -4.46 10.15 0.88
CA GLY A 63 -5.85 10.55 0.62
C GLY A 63 -6.52 11.42 1.68
N GLU A 64 -7.75 11.83 1.38
CA GLU A 64 -8.65 12.48 2.35
C GLU A 64 -9.15 11.50 3.44
N ARG A 65 -9.77 12.03 4.50
CA ARG A 65 -10.12 11.28 5.73
C ARG A 65 -11.00 10.03 5.52
N SER A 66 -11.71 9.94 4.40
CA SER A 66 -12.56 8.80 4.04
C SER A 66 -11.76 7.51 3.75
N PHE A 67 -10.45 7.63 3.53
CA PHE A 67 -9.55 6.53 3.13
C PHE A 67 -8.84 5.84 4.30
N HIS A 68 -9.33 6.03 5.52
CA HIS A 68 -8.85 5.31 6.70
C HIS A 68 -9.61 4.02 6.97
N SER A 69 -10.48 3.58 6.05
CA SER A 69 -11.16 2.28 6.12
C SER A 69 -10.91 1.44 4.86
N PRO A 70 -10.83 0.10 4.97
CA PRO A 70 -10.79 -0.77 3.80
C PRO A 70 -11.98 -0.59 2.86
N ALA A 71 -13.18 -0.33 3.39
CA ALA A 71 -14.35 -0.09 2.55
C ALA A 71 -14.18 1.16 1.67
N GLY A 72 -13.66 2.25 2.24
CA GLY A 72 -13.37 3.48 1.50
C GLY A 72 -12.20 3.35 0.53
N VAL A 73 -11.13 2.63 0.89
CA VAL A 73 -9.98 2.45 -0.04
C VAL A 73 -10.33 1.57 -1.23
N PHE A 74 -11.16 0.55 -1.05
CA PHE A 74 -11.42 -0.43 -2.10
C PHE A 74 -12.80 -0.30 -2.73
N GLY A 75 -13.59 0.73 -2.41
CA GLY A 75 -14.94 0.90 -2.95
C GLY A 75 -15.85 -0.31 -2.75
N GLY A 76 -15.69 -1.02 -1.62
CA GLY A 76 -16.39 -2.27 -1.33
C GLY A 76 -15.91 -3.52 -2.09
N GLN A 77 -14.88 -3.43 -2.95
CA GLN A 77 -14.37 -4.54 -3.77
C GLN A 77 -13.54 -5.56 -2.99
N LEU A 78 -13.16 -5.25 -1.75
CA LEU A 78 -12.32 -6.13 -0.95
C LEU A 78 -13.15 -7.16 -0.16
N HIS A 79 -13.13 -8.39 -0.65
CA HIS A 79 -13.66 -9.55 0.05
C HIS A 79 -12.52 -10.43 0.57
N THR A 80 -12.29 -10.38 1.88
CA THR A 80 -11.21 -11.14 2.52
C THR A 80 -11.61 -11.57 3.93
N GLY A 81 -11.16 -12.76 4.34
CA GLY A 81 -11.21 -13.19 5.74
C GLY A 81 -10.01 -12.72 6.57
N GLY A 82 -9.09 -11.95 5.95
CA GLY A 82 -7.95 -11.36 6.64
C GLY A 82 -8.34 -10.12 7.43
N LYS A 83 -7.71 -9.92 8.59
CA LYS A 83 -7.85 -8.69 9.37
C LYS A 83 -6.94 -7.62 8.78
N ILE A 84 -7.48 -6.43 8.53
CA ILE A 84 -6.70 -5.28 8.06
C ILE A 84 -6.51 -4.32 9.22
N GLU A 85 -5.27 -3.93 9.41
CA GLU A 85 -4.85 -2.91 10.34
C GLU A 85 -4.43 -1.69 9.53
N VAL A 86 -4.97 -0.52 9.90
CA VAL A 86 -4.65 0.76 9.28
C VAL A 86 -3.68 1.48 10.20
N ILE A 87 -2.44 1.65 9.72
CA ILE A 87 -1.32 2.19 10.49
C ILE A 87 -1.00 3.59 9.93
N PRO A 88 -1.13 4.68 10.70
CA PRO A 88 -0.64 5.98 10.25
C PRO A 88 0.86 5.92 9.93
N VAL A 89 1.30 6.55 8.84
CA VAL A 89 2.70 6.50 8.38
C VAL A 89 3.66 6.96 9.47
N GLU A 90 3.28 8.00 10.22
CA GLU A 90 4.05 8.57 11.32
C GLU A 90 4.26 7.62 12.51
N LYS A 91 3.50 6.51 12.60
CA LYS A 91 3.77 5.47 13.61
C LYS A 91 4.95 4.57 13.23
N LEU A 92 5.30 4.50 11.96
CA LEU A 92 6.40 3.67 11.48
C LEU A 92 7.62 4.49 11.08
N PHE A 93 7.42 5.72 10.59
CA PHE A 93 8.47 6.59 10.09
C PHE A 93 8.41 7.96 10.78
N ASP A 94 9.57 8.52 11.11
CA ASP A 94 9.69 9.77 11.89
C ASP A 94 9.43 11.05 11.05
N GLY A 95 8.94 10.88 9.82
CA GLY A 95 8.64 11.95 8.88
C GLY A 95 9.29 11.74 7.50
N PRO A 96 9.26 12.74 6.61
CA PRO A 96 9.85 12.64 5.27
C PRO A 96 11.37 12.48 5.29
N GLU A 97 12.04 12.97 6.33
CA GLU A 97 13.50 12.86 6.51
C GLU A 97 13.92 11.56 7.21
N ASP A 98 13.00 10.61 7.39
CA ASP A 98 13.34 9.32 7.98
C ASP A 98 14.39 8.60 7.09
N PRO A 99 15.55 8.18 7.65
CA PRO A 99 16.59 7.52 6.87
C PRO A 99 16.12 6.27 6.11
N ARG A 100 15.06 5.61 6.59
CA ARG A 100 14.45 4.43 5.95
C ARG A 100 13.67 4.78 4.69
N LEU A 101 13.35 6.05 4.47
CA LEU A 101 12.70 6.58 3.27
C LEU A 101 13.69 7.20 2.28
N PHE A 102 14.98 7.30 2.62
CA PHE A 102 15.99 7.82 1.69
C PHE A 102 16.05 6.98 0.40
N ASN A 103 16.13 7.67 -0.74
CA ASN A 103 16.09 7.09 -2.09
C ASN A 103 14.79 6.35 -2.44
N ILE A 104 13.71 6.53 -1.67
CA ILE A 104 12.39 5.98 -1.97
C ILE A 104 11.52 7.06 -2.60
N ASP A 105 11.38 6.99 -3.91
CA ASP A 105 10.48 7.86 -4.67
C ASP A 105 9.06 7.25 -4.70
N LEU A 106 8.09 7.98 -4.14
CA LEU A 106 6.68 7.60 -4.11
C LEU A 106 5.87 8.15 -5.30
N ASP A 107 6.39 9.12 -6.05
CA ASP A 107 5.71 9.83 -7.12
C ASP A 107 5.85 9.14 -8.49
N THR A 108 6.92 8.37 -8.70
CA THR A 108 7.16 7.72 -10.00
C THR A 108 6.57 6.30 -10.08
N ALA A 109 6.47 5.76 -11.29
CA ALA A 109 6.11 4.36 -11.51
C ALA A 109 7.28 3.39 -11.27
N GLN A 110 8.51 3.91 -11.16
CA GLN A 110 9.71 3.10 -11.04
C GLN A 110 9.76 2.41 -9.68
N THR A 111 10.36 1.20 -9.67
CA THR A 111 10.66 0.51 -8.42
C THR A 111 11.88 1.17 -7.80
N THR A 112 11.76 1.60 -6.55
CA THR A 112 12.84 2.18 -5.76
C THR A 112 13.13 1.29 -4.56
N GLU A 113 14.39 1.25 -4.12
CA GLU A 113 14.77 0.44 -2.97
C GLU A 113 16.00 0.99 -2.27
N ASN A 114 16.07 0.74 -0.97
CA ASN A 114 17.24 1.01 -0.13
C ASN A 114 17.49 -0.20 0.78
N ASP A 115 18.29 -0.05 1.83
CA ASP A 115 18.61 -1.16 2.75
C ASP A 115 17.44 -1.60 3.64
N TYR A 116 16.42 -0.75 3.79
CA TYR A 116 15.31 -0.95 4.73
C TYR A 116 14.05 -1.46 4.04
N LEU A 117 13.75 -0.98 2.83
CA LEU A 117 12.54 -1.34 2.12
C LEU A 117 12.70 -1.32 0.60
N LYS A 118 11.75 -1.97 -0.06
CA LYS A 118 11.54 -1.92 -1.50
C LYS A 118 10.16 -1.39 -1.77
N ARG A 119 10.05 -0.41 -2.67
CA ARG A 119 8.81 0.23 -3.05
C ARG A 119 8.49 -0.05 -4.50
N TYR A 120 7.26 -0.44 -4.75
CA TYR A 120 6.64 -0.50 -6.07
C TYR A 120 5.54 0.55 -6.12
N SER A 121 5.27 1.14 -7.29
CA SER A 121 3.97 1.79 -7.49
C SER A 121 2.86 0.73 -7.40
N ALA A 122 1.66 1.15 -6.97
CA ALA A 122 0.53 0.23 -6.85
C ALA A 122 0.20 -0.44 -8.21
N ASP A 123 0.20 0.35 -9.29
CA ASP A 123 -0.03 -0.13 -10.66
C ASP A 123 1.03 -1.14 -11.12
N HIS A 124 2.31 -0.84 -10.89
CA HIS A 124 3.39 -1.74 -11.29
C HIS A 124 3.35 -3.06 -10.51
N TYR A 125 3.05 -3.01 -9.21
CA TYR A 125 2.95 -4.22 -8.40
C TYR A 125 1.74 -5.09 -8.79
N ALA A 126 0.61 -4.46 -9.08
CA ALA A 126 -0.58 -5.12 -9.60
C ALA A 126 -0.29 -5.86 -10.92
N TYR A 127 0.32 -5.16 -11.88
CA TYR A 127 0.76 -5.76 -13.14
C TYR A 127 1.68 -6.98 -12.92
N ARG A 128 2.65 -6.87 -12.01
CA ARG A 128 3.58 -7.97 -11.71
C ARG A 128 2.87 -9.20 -11.14
N ILE A 129 1.95 -9.03 -10.19
CA ILE A 129 1.20 -10.15 -9.60
C ILE A 129 0.37 -10.87 -10.67
N LYS A 130 -0.22 -10.13 -11.61
CA LYS A 130 -0.98 -10.71 -12.71
C LYS A 130 -0.08 -11.57 -13.60
N TYR A 131 1.08 -11.04 -14.01
CA TYR A 131 2.01 -11.74 -14.89
C TYR A 131 2.67 -12.96 -14.23
N ASP A 132 3.08 -12.85 -12.96
CA ASP A 132 3.67 -13.97 -12.20
C ASP A 132 2.69 -15.15 -12.01
N ARG A 133 1.38 -14.94 -12.21
CA ARG A 133 0.34 -15.98 -12.13
C ARG A 133 0.00 -16.62 -13.47
N GLU A 134 0.29 -15.95 -14.57
CA GLU A 134 0.06 -16.45 -15.93
C GLU A 134 1.21 -17.37 -16.41
N ARG A 135 2.22 -17.58 -15.56
CA ARG A 135 3.42 -18.37 -15.80
C ARG A 135 3.40 -19.68 -15.00
#